data_AF-A0A1L9UKV9-F1
#
_entry.id   AF-A0A1L9UKV9-F1
#
_cell.length_a   1.000
_cell.length_b   1.000
_cell.length_c   1.000
_cell.angle_alpha   90.00
_cell.angle_beta   90.00
_cell.angle_gamma   90.00
#
_symmetry.space_group_name_H-M   'P 1'
#
loop_
_entity.id
_entity.type
_entity.pdbx_description
1 polymer ?
#
loop_
_entity_poly.entity_id
_entity_poly.type
_entity_poly.pdbx_seq_one_letter_code
_entity_poly.pdbx_strand_id
1 'polypeptide(L)'
;MKTTFITAACSTFAALSSAAPTDSSAFQVAITFWGADGSSFSQNFPADDTPQTITNPLSITKISSAGGGFCSFQGVDGSSTVVAGEVTVPVSPPQTQVSGTCDIL
;
A
#
# COMPACT_ATOMS: atom_id res chain seq x y z
N MET A 1 5.58 -76.13 17.55
CA MET A 1 4.81 -74.87 17.56
C MET A 1 5.69 -73.79 16.95
N LYS A 2 5.18 -73.05 15.97
CA LYS A 2 5.93 -72.28 14.98
C LYS A 2 5.65 -70.80 15.23
N THR A 3 6.65 -70.05 15.70
CA THR A 3 6.46 -68.66 16.16
C THR A 3 6.68 -67.69 15.00
N THR A 4 5.62 -67.01 14.62
CA THR A 4 5.55 -66.06 13.49
C THR A 4 6.13 -64.70 13.87
N PHE A 5 7.01 -64.16 13.02
CA PHE A 5 7.43 -62.76 13.01
C PHE A 5 6.39 -61.91 12.27
N ILE A 6 5.97 -60.76 12.83
CA ILE A 6 5.38 -59.67 12.03
C ILE A 6 5.87 -58.32 12.59
N THR A 7 6.80 -57.71 11.86
CA THR A 7 7.21 -56.31 11.99
C THR A 7 6.17 -55.43 11.29
N ALA A 8 5.59 -54.46 12.01
CA ALA A 8 4.73 -53.44 11.41
C ALA A 8 5.39 -52.06 11.58
N ALA A 9 5.99 -51.56 10.50
CA ALA A 9 6.46 -50.18 10.40
C ALA A 9 5.27 -49.27 10.09
N CYS A 10 4.94 -48.35 11.01
CA CYS A 10 3.86 -47.39 10.83
C CYS A 10 4.46 -46.08 10.30
N SER A 11 4.37 -45.85 8.98
CA SER A 11 4.80 -44.62 8.32
C SER A 11 3.78 -43.51 8.57
N THR A 12 4.14 -42.50 9.35
CA THR A 12 3.30 -41.32 9.58
C THR A 12 3.44 -40.35 8.40
N PHE A 13 2.35 -40.14 7.68
CA PHE A 13 2.25 -39.14 6.61
C PHE A 13 2.30 -37.74 7.21
N ALA A 14 3.32 -36.95 6.87
CA ALA A 14 3.34 -35.52 7.15
C ALA A 14 2.46 -34.80 6.11
N ALA A 15 1.27 -34.35 6.50
CA ALA A 15 0.45 -33.47 5.69
C ALA A 15 1.03 -32.06 5.74
N LEU A 16 1.69 -31.61 4.66
CA LEU A 16 2.06 -30.22 4.44
C LEU A 16 0.79 -29.47 4.02
N SER A 17 0.18 -28.74 4.95
CA SER A 17 -0.92 -27.82 4.65
C SER A 17 -0.31 -26.62 3.89
N SER A 18 -0.44 -26.59 2.57
CA SER A 18 -0.08 -25.41 1.78
C SER A 18 -1.14 -24.33 2.00
N ALA A 19 -0.85 -23.38 2.88
CA ALA A 19 -1.61 -22.14 2.93
C ALA A 19 -1.32 -21.37 1.63
N ALA A 20 -2.31 -21.34 0.72
CA ALA A 20 -2.26 -20.40 -0.39
C ALA A 20 -2.30 -18.98 0.19
N PRO A 21 -1.48 -18.04 -0.29
CA PRO A 21 -1.66 -16.64 0.07
C PRO A 21 -3.07 -16.24 -0.36
N THR A 22 -3.89 -15.83 0.62
CA THR A 22 -5.13 -15.13 0.30
C THR A 22 -4.70 -13.79 -0.27
N ASP A 23 -5.03 -13.52 -1.54
CA ASP A 23 -4.90 -12.20 -2.14
C ASP A 23 -5.79 -11.22 -1.36
N SER A 24 -5.28 -10.71 -0.25
CA SER A 24 -5.87 -9.59 0.47
C SER A 24 -5.63 -8.37 -0.39
N SER A 25 -6.54 -8.10 -1.34
CA SER A 25 -6.52 -6.86 -2.09
C SER A 25 -6.70 -5.72 -1.10
N ALA A 26 -5.62 -4.98 -0.82
CA ALA A 26 -5.67 -3.82 0.06
C ALA A 26 -6.71 -2.81 -0.43
N PHE A 27 -7.39 -2.14 0.51
CA PHE A 27 -8.29 -1.05 0.19
C PHE A 27 -7.51 0.05 -0.54
N GLN A 28 -8.08 0.64 -1.60
CA GLN A 28 -7.39 1.64 -2.41
C GLN A 28 -7.87 3.05 -2.04
N VAL A 29 -6.94 3.91 -1.61
CA VAL A 29 -7.20 5.33 -1.34
C VAL A 29 -7.01 6.12 -2.63
N ALA A 30 -8.04 6.85 -3.06
CA ALA A 30 -7.98 7.71 -4.23
C ALA A 30 -7.42 9.10 -3.86
N ILE A 31 -6.27 9.44 -4.44
CA ILE A 31 -5.56 10.69 -4.18
C ILE A 31 -5.50 11.52 -5.45
N THR A 32 -5.77 12.82 -5.33
CA THR A 32 -5.64 13.78 -6.44
C THR A 32 -4.63 14.85 -6.08
N PHE A 33 -3.63 15.02 -6.93
CA PHE A 33 -2.58 16.01 -6.82
C PHE A 33 -2.87 17.18 -7.75
N TRP A 34 -2.66 18.41 -7.27
CA TRP A 34 -3.01 19.62 -8.02
C TRP A 34 -1.83 20.59 -8.14
N GLY A 35 -1.62 21.10 -9.35
CA GLY A 35 -0.72 22.20 -9.65
C GLY A 35 -1.35 23.57 -9.43
N ALA A 36 -0.51 24.61 -9.47
CA ALA A 36 -0.93 26.00 -9.27
C ALA A 36 -1.83 26.54 -10.41
N ASP A 37 -1.65 26.01 -11.61
CA ASP A 37 -2.38 26.37 -12.83
C ASP A 37 -3.73 25.64 -12.97
N GLY A 38 -4.11 24.84 -11.96
CA GLY A 38 -5.32 24.03 -11.98
C GLY A 38 -5.16 22.68 -12.69
N SER A 39 -3.98 22.35 -13.22
CA SER A 39 -3.69 21.00 -13.69
C SER A 39 -3.70 20.00 -12.52
N SER A 40 -4.08 18.75 -12.81
CA SER A 40 -4.16 17.71 -11.79
C SER A 40 -3.97 16.33 -12.36
N PHE A 41 -3.55 15.39 -11.52
CA PHE A 41 -3.63 13.96 -11.81
C PHE A 41 -4.06 13.19 -10.55
N SER A 42 -4.58 11.99 -10.75
CA SER A 42 -4.98 11.11 -9.66
C SER A 42 -4.19 9.80 -9.70
N GLN A 43 -3.94 9.23 -8.52
CA GLN A 43 -3.33 7.93 -8.34
C GLN A 43 -4.00 7.23 -7.16
N ASN A 44 -4.18 5.92 -7.30
CA ASN A 44 -4.70 5.08 -6.23
C ASN A 44 -3.53 4.47 -5.46
N PHE A 45 -3.62 4.50 -4.14
CA PHE A 45 -2.61 3.95 -3.24
C PHE A 45 -3.22 2.83 -2.40
N PRO A 46 -2.57 1.66 -2.32
CA PRO A 46 -3.02 0.60 -1.44
C PRO A 46 -2.80 1.03 0.02
N ALA A 47 -3.83 0.80 0.84
CA ALA A 47 -3.81 0.99 2.27
C ALA A 47 -3.19 -0.25 2.96
N ASP A 48 -1.91 -0.49 2.68
CA ASP A 48 -1.13 -1.62 3.17
C ASP A 48 0.32 -1.23 3.53
N ASP A 49 0.58 0.06 3.73
CA ASP A 49 1.89 0.67 3.99
C ASP A 49 2.94 0.50 2.88
N THR A 50 2.59 -0.07 1.73
CA THR A 50 3.56 -0.25 0.64
C THR A 50 3.87 1.08 -0.06
N PRO A 51 5.14 1.50 -0.18
CA PRO A 51 5.51 2.73 -0.87
C PRO A 51 5.24 2.63 -2.37
N GLN A 52 4.41 3.55 -2.88
CA GLN A 52 4.15 3.69 -4.30
C GLN A 52 4.95 4.86 -4.87
N THR A 53 5.52 4.66 -6.06
CA THR A 53 6.25 5.71 -6.78
C THR A 53 5.27 6.64 -7.49
N ILE A 54 5.59 7.94 -7.45
CA ILE A 54 4.90 8.99 -8.20
C ILE A 54 5.88 9.51 -9.26
N THR A 55 5.52 9.40 -10.54
CA THR A 55 6.42 9.73 -11.67
C THR A 55 5.99 10.97 -12.44
N ASN A 56 4.88 11.60 -12.06
CA ASN A 56 4.38 12.77 -12.74
C ASN A 56 5.21 14.02 -12.36
N PRO A 57 5.77 14.78 -13.33
CA PRO A 57 6.64 15.91 -13.07
C PRO A 57 5.92 17.21 -12.65
N LEU A 58 4.61 17.14 -12.39
CA LEU A 58 3.83 18.32 -11.99
C LEU A 58 4.29 18.88 -10.64
N SER A 59 4.48 20.19 -10.57
CA SER A 59 4.74 20.88 -9.30
C SER A 59 3.45 20.99 -8.49
N ILE A 60 3.36 20.22 -7.41
CA ILE A 60 2.16 20.07 -6.58
C ILE A 60 2.08 21.17 -5.54
N THR A 61 0.90 21.79 -5.44
CA THR A 61 0.56 22.82 -4.44
C THR A 61 -0.45 22.35 -3.41
N LYS A 62 -1.26 21.34 -3.75
CA LYS A 62 -2.23 20.74 -2.83
C LYS A 62 -2.50 19.28 -3.20
N ILE A 63 -2.81 18.48 -2.18
CA ILE A 63 -3.17 17.07 -2.29
C ILE A 63 -4.56 16.91 -1.70
N SER A 64 -5.43 16.21 -2.42
CA SER A 64 -6.80 15.93 -2.02
C SER A 64 -7.02 14.43 -1.91
N SER A 65 -7.64 14.01 -0.83
CA SER A 65 -8.05 12.63 -0.56
C SER A 65 -9.56 12.55 -0.54
N ALA A 66 -10.12 11.54 -1.22
CA ALA A 66 -11.54 11.19 -1.11
C ALA A 66 -11.87 10.44 0.20
N GLY A 67 -10.87 10.22 1.05
CA GLY A 67 -11.00 9.49 2.31
C GLY A 67 -10.75 7.99 2.20
N GLY A 68 -11.03 7.30 3.31
CA GLY A 68 -10.83 5.85 3.43
C GLY A 68 -9.44 5.41 3.92
N GLY A 69 -8.51 6.34 4.17
CA GLY A 69 -7.20 6.00 4.72
C GLY A 69 -6.41 7.19 5.26
N PHE A 70 -5.26 6.86 5.84
CA PHE A 70 -4.20 7.76 6.25
C PHE A 70 -3.05 7.65 5.24
N CYS A 71 -2.60 8.75 4.64
CA CYS A 71 -1.51 8.71 3.67
C CYS A 71 -0.44 9.76 3.94
N SER A 72 0.79 9.43 3.59
CA SER A 72 1.96 10.30 3.64
C SER A 72 2.60 10.39 2.26
N PHE A 73 2.96 11.60 1.83
CA PHE A 73 3.58 11.88 0.54
C PHE A 73 4.89 12.63 0.71
N GLN A 74 5.91 12.19 -0.03
CA GLN A 74 7.24 12.79 -0.03
C GLN A 74 7.50 13.53 -1.33
N GLY A 75 8.01 14.75 -1.20
CA GLY A 75 8.43 15.61 -2.30
C GLY A 75 9.92 15.51 -2.61
N VAL A 76 10.30 15.91 -3.83
CA VAL A 76 11.69 15.89 -4.31
C VAL A 76 12.61 16.82 -3.53
N ASP A 77 12.09 17.93 -3.01
CA ASP A 77 12.80 18.91 -2.18
C ASP A 77 12.61 18.64 -0.68
N GLY A 78 12.16 17.43 -0.31
CA GLY A 78 12.04 16.99 1.08
C GLY A 78 10.76 17.40 1.80
N SER A 79 9.71 17.88 1.10
CA SER A 79 8.40 18.05 1.76
C SER A 79 7.86 16.71 2.23
N SER A 80 7.20 16.70 3.38
CA SER A 80 6.34 15.61 3.83
C SER A 80 4.93 16.14 4.04
N THR A 81 3.96 15.54 3.36
CA THR A 81 2.56 15.95 3.43
C THR A 81 1.70 14.78 3.86
N VAL A 82 0.95 14.96 4.94
CA VAL A 82 0.07 13.93 5.51
C VAL A 82 -1.38 14.30 5.24
N VAL A 83 -2.17 13.31 4.82
CA VAL A 83 -3.62 13.40 4.67
C VAL A 83 -4.27 12.28 5.48
N ALA A 84 -5.38 12.60 6.13
CA ALA A 84 -6.12 11.65 6.96
C ALA A 84 -7.61 11.83 6.68
N GLY A 85 -8.25 10.79 6.15
CA GLY A 85 -9.66 10.87 5.76
C GLY A 85 -9.89 11.76 4.53
N GLU A 86 -11.13 12.22 4.37
CA GLU A 86 -11.51 13.12 3.27
C GLU A 86 -11.03 14.53 3.61
N VAL A 87 -9.98 14.98 2.91
CA VAL A 87 -9.33 16.26 3.20
C VAL A 87 -8.57 16.78 1.99
N THR A 88 -8.39 18.09 1.92
CA THR A 88 -7.43 18.72 1.00
C THR A 88 -6.41 19.52 1.80
N VAL A 89 -5.13 19.22 1.60
CA VAL A 89 -4.02 19.84 2.33
C VAL A 89 -3.06 20.53 1.36
N PRO A 90 -2.46 21.68 1.75
CA PRO A 90 -1.44 22.32 0.94
C PRO A 90 -0.10 21.60 1.02
N VAL A 91 0.69 21.67 -0.04
CA VAL A 91 2.09 21.26 -0.10
C VAL A 91 2.95 22.51 -0.11
N SER A 92 3.90 22.60 0.82
CA SER A 92 4.83 23.73 0.90
C SER A 92 6.26 23.26 1.22
N PRO A 93 7.27 23.69 0.44
CA PRO A 93 7.16 24.49 -0.79
C PRO A 93 6.53 23.68 -1.95
N PRO A 94 5.89 24.34 -2.94
CA PRO A 94 5.36 23.66 -4.12
C PRO A 94 6.45 22.87 -4.87
N GLN A 95 6.21 21.57 -5.08
CA GLN A 95 7.22 20.67 -5.64
C GLN A 95 6.61 19.39 -6.21
N THR A 96 7.40 18.67 -7.01
CA THR A 96 7.04 17.33 -7.49
C THR A 96 7.01 16.33 -6.33
N GLN A 97 6.02 15.44 -6.30
CA GLN A 97 5.96 14.33 -5.35
C GLN A 97 6.62 13.09 -5.96
N VAL A 98 7.39 12.35 -5.15
CA VAL A 98 8.19 11.19 -5.60
C VAL A 98 7.68 9.86 -5.07
N SER A 99 7.04 9.87 -3.90
CA SER A 99 6.43 8.67 -3.33
C SER A 99 5.26 8.99 -2.41
N GLY A 100 4.41 7.98 -2.22
CA GLY A 100 3.37 7.99 -1.20
C GLY A 100 3.14 6.61 -0.60
N THR A 101 2.74 6.59 0.67
CA THR A 101 2.32 5.40 1.41
C THR A 101 0.95 5.67 2.02
N CYS A 102 0.10 4.66 2.08
CA CYS A 102 -1.19 4.75 2.75
C CYS A 102 -1.41 3.56 3.67
N ASP A 103 -2.17 3.78 4.74
CA ASP A 103 -2.69 2.76 5.64
C ASP A 103 -4.19 3.01 5.89
N ILE A 104 -4.86 2.02 6.46
CA ILE A 104 -6.24 2.15 6.93
C ILE A 104 -6.31 3.22 8.04
N LEU A 105 -7.43 3.95 8.09
CA LEU A 105 -7.69 4.95 9.12
C LEU A 105 -8.35 4.33 10.37
#